data_AF-A0A9E5DLW9-F1
#
_entry.id   AF-A0A9E5DLW9-F1
#
_cell.length_a   1.000
_cell.length_b   1.000
_cell.length_c   1.000
_cell.angle_alpha   90.00
_cell.angle_beta   90.00
_cell.angle_gamma   90.00
#
_symmetry.space_group_name_H-M   'P 1'
#
loop_
_entity.id
_entity.type
_entity.pdbx_description
1 polymer ?
#
loop_
_entity_poly.entity_id
_entity_poly.type
_entity_poly.pdbx_seq_one_letter_code
_entity_poly.pdbx_strand_id
1 'polypeptide(L)'
;MRKLFFAGIVVMALFLSINNVSAANSTNVTTDQVVNASTAVKSYVETNHTLPSTVNVSGKQVNMQQFLEISTTAVSNINNNKSNATISLKDYGNATAPSENITSRNITKAEYLDIANRVKSYMDSNGRAPNYATQTSTGDTISFESMVYMYSKVLNYYKTNKVLPNYVSVNAWSTISIPNSANVIGSTSYGYVEKEVYGNLSSNKTIVIIVGVHPQENGIHTAVANALASKSATLSKRYVIYKVHVTKDADDYSKGRMNGQLLAQKFVVPAVSKENPMLVVDVHENHGADSGYEYYRFLYPISSTAITKTYANQIISAMPFLVTYSPPNPTSTQYVTVPIANKGIPTIIYETYMSDSTAKKNSDANTFINALDTKVGSASTGNTPPDTTAPKVTSSTPQNGATGVSRTSTITIKFSENIKSSVNWSKIYMINLSTGKTMVISKSISGNTLSIKMDLKRYAYNVYQIYIPASAVKDSAGNNLGTAYTFRFVTGT
;
A
#
# COMPACT_ATOMS: atom_id res chain seq x y z
N MET A 1 -6.39 35.35 -58.54
CA MET A 1 -5.01 34.95 -58.89
C MET A 1 -4.03 35.59 -57.94
N ARG A 2 -3.35 34.79 -57.10
CA ARG A 2 -1.90 34.84 -56.77
C ARG A 2 -1.66 34.10 -55.45
N LYS A 3 -0.90 33.00 -55.55
CA LYS A 3 -0.35 32.21 -54.45
C LYS A 3 0.79 32.99 -53.80
N LEU A 4 0.83 33.09 -52.47
CA LEU A 4 2.02 33.53 -51.73
C LEU A 4 2.88 32.32 -51.38
N PHE A 5 4.16 32.39 -51.75
CA PHE A 5 5.24 31.52 -51.29
C PHE A 5 5.83 32.10 -49.99
N PHE A 6 6.03 31.28 -48.97
CA PHE A 6 6.87 31.60 -47.82
C PHE A 6 8.31 31.15 -48.12
N ALA A 7 9.24 32.10 -48.20
CA ALA A 7 10.68 31.85 -48.21
C ALA A 7 11.22 32.00 -46.79
N GLY A 8 11.88 30.95 -46.27
CA GLY A 8 12.55 30.97 -44.97
C GLY A 8 13.81 31.83 -45.02
N ILE A 9 13.92 32.78 -44.09
CA ILE A 9 15.13 33.57 -43.87
C ILE A 9 16.12 32.70 -43.07
N VAL A 10 17.23 32.35 -43.71
CA VAL A 10 18.41 31.80 -43.05
C VAL A 10 19.25 32.98 -42.56
N VAL A 11 19.31 33.16 -41.24
CA VAL A 11 20.24 34.12 -40.61
C VAL A 11 21.62 33.46 -40.54
N MET A 12 22.51 33.89 -41.42
CA MET A 12 23.92 33.51 -41.44
C MET A 12 24.66 34.32 -40.37
N ALA A 13 24.95 33.71 -39.22
CA ALA A 13 25.80 34.31 -38.20
C ALA A 13 27.27 34.17 -38.61
N LEU A 14 27.91 35.32 -38.85
CA LEU A 14 29.33 35.46 -39.14
C LEU A 14 30.14 35.14 -37.88
N PHE A 15 30.72 33.94 -37.79
CA PHE A 15 31.67 33.60 -36.74
C PHE A 15 33.03 34.22 -37.06
N LEU A 16 33.31 35.39 -36.47
CA LEU A 16 34.68 35.86 -36.32
C LEU A 16 35.40 34.87 -35.40
N SER A 17 36.40 34.17 -35.94
CA SER A 17 37.31 33.30 -35.20
C SER A 17 38.14 34.14 -34.23
N ILE A 18 37.61 34.32 -33.03
CA ILE A 18 38.43 34.75 -31.90
C ILE A 18 39.26 33.52 -31.55
N ASN A 19 40.58 33.60 -31.75
CA ASN A 19 41.50 32.58 -31.29
C ASN A 19 41.19 32.32 -29.80
N ASN A 20 40.75 31.11 -29.49
CA ASN A 20 40.68 30.64 -28.12
C ASN A 20 42.07 30.78 -27.54
N VAL A 21 42.28 31.81 -26.72
CA VAL A 21 43.32 31.72 -25.69
C VAL A 21 42.84 30.58 -24.81
N SER A 22 43.47 29.42 -24.98
CA SER A 22 43.40 28.30 -24.04
C SER A 22 43.65 28.88 -22.65
N ALA A 23 42.58 29.15 -21.91
CA ALA A 23 42.67 29.41 -20.49
C ALA A 23 43.19 28.09 -19.91
N ALA A 24 44.46 28.09 -19.50
CA ALA A 24 45.09 26.95 -18.86
C ALA A 24 44.10 26.33 -17.86
N ASN A 25 43.78 25.04 -18.03
CA ASN A 25 42.94 24.29 -17.12
C ASN A 25 43.56 24.44 -15.72
N SER A 26 43.03 25.35 -14.90
CA SER A 26 43.64 25.63 -13.61
C SER A 26 43.46 24.39 -12.75
N THR A 27 44.57 23.74 -12.38
CA THR A 27 44.60 22.51 -11.56
C THR A 27 44.24 22.77 -10.11
N ASN A 28 43.62 23.91 -9.80
CA ASN A 28 43.37 24.37 -8.44
C ASN A 28 41.92 24.85 -8.28
N VAL A 29 41.34 24.65 -7.11
CA VAL A 29 40.07 25.23 -6.64
C VAL A 29 40.32 25.95 -5.32
N THR A 30 39.39 26.77 -4.83
CA THR A 30 39.49 27.37 -3.49
C THR A 30 38.59 26.68 -2.48
N THR A 31 38.92 26.81 -1.20
CA THR A 31 38.07 26.33 -0.09
C THR A 31 36.62 26.84 -0.18
N ASP A 32 36.41 28.11 -0.54
CA ASP A 32 35.06 28.66 -0.69
C ASP A 32 34.29 28.04 -1.87
N GLN A 33 34.97 27.75 -2.98
CA GLN A 33 34.37 27.04 -4.13
C GLN A 33 33.93 25.62 -3.75
N VAL A 34 34.72 24.91 -2.95
CA VAL A 34 34.38 23.57 -2.43
C VAL A 34 33.20 23.64 -1.46
N VAL A 35 33.18 24.64 -0.57
CA VAL A 35 32.05 24.90 0.34
C VAL A 35 30.76 25.10 -0.45
N ASN A 36 30.80 25.87 -1.53
CA ASN A 36 29.64 26.11 -2.38
C ASN A 36 29.15 24.84 -3.10
N ALA A 37 30.06 24.04 -3.64
CA ALA A 37 29.74 22.77 -4.29
C ALA A 37 29.20 21.71 -3.31
N SER A 38 29.60 21.77 -2.04
CA SER A 38 29.16 20.84 -1.00
C SER A 38 27.64 20.87 -0.75
N THR A 39 27.00 22.02 -0.96
CA THR A 39 25.52 22.11 -0.95
C THR A 39 24.91 21.20 -2.02
N ALA A 40 25.47 21.18 -3.24
CA ALA A 40 24.95 20.39 -4.34
C ALA A 40 25.12 18.88 -4.09
N VAL A 41 26.27 18.44 -3.57
CA VAL A 41 26.47 17.02 -3.22
C VAL A 41 25.52 16.58 -2.11
N LYS A 42 25.40 17.38 -1.03
CA LYS A 42 24.45 17.12 0.05
C LYS A 42 23.03 16.98 -0.49
N SER A 43 22.55 17.97 -1.25
CA SER A 43 21.21 17.96 -1.83
C SER A 43 21.00 16.81 -2.80
N TYR A 44 22.02 16.44 -3.59
CA TYR A 44 21.96 15.30 -4.48
C TYR A 44 21.79 14.00 -3.71
N VAL A 45 22.57 13.77 -2.65
CA VAL A 45 22.43 12.57 -1.80
C VAL A 45 21.08 12.55 -1.12
N GLU A 46 20.61 13.67 -0.56
CA GLU A 46 19.29 13.77 0.08
C GLU A 46 18.12 13.55 -0.89
N THR A 47 18.33 13.83 -2.18
CA THR A 47 17.30 13.69 -3.23
C THR A 47 17.34 12.34 -3.91
N ASN A 48 18.53 11.87 -4.27
CA ASN A 48 18.75 10.71 -5.13
C ASN A 48 19.21 9.48 -4.35
N HIS A 49 19.53 9.63 -3.06
CA HIS A 49 19.95 8.53 -2.18
C HIS A 49 21.07 7.70 -2.81
N THR A 50 21.99 8.39 -3.47
CA THR A 50 23.20 7.85 -4.08
C THR A 50 24.20 9.00 -4.24
N LEU A 51 25.48 8.71 -4.41
CA LEU A 51 26.45 9.73 -4.73
C LEU A 51 26.29 10.18 -6.19
N PRO A 52 26.47 11.48 -6.50
CA PRO A 52 26.57 11.92 -7.88
C PRO A 52 27.87 11.37 -8.50
N SER A 53 27.90 11.14 -9.82
CA SER A 53 29.14 10.73 -10.50
C SER A 53 30.18 11.85 -10.47
N THR A 54 29.73 13.10 -10.61
CA THR A 54 30.56 14.32 -10.58
C THR A 54 29.76 15.49 -9.98
N VAL A 55 30.48 16.51 -9.52
CA VAL A 55 29.92 17.80 -9.10
C VAL A 55 30.71 18.94 -9.74
N ASN A 56 30.02 20.01 -10.12
CA ASN A 56 30.67 21.21 -10.63
C ASN A 56 31.29 22.04 -9.50
N VAL A 57 32.61 22.25 -9.55
CA VAL A 57 33.36 23.14 -8.65
C VAL A 57 34.01 24.24 -9.48
N SER A 58 33.37 25.42 -9.51
CA SER A 58 33.86 26.58 -10.29
C SER A 58 34.14 26.30 -11.77
N GLY A 59 33.21 25.59 -12.44
CA GLY A 59 33.31 25.25 -13.86
C GLY A 59 34.02 23.91 -14.14
N LYS A 60 34.53 23.23 -13.11
CA LYS A 60 35.25 21.95 -13.24
C LYS A 60 34.37 20.79 -12.79
N GLN A 61 34.33 19.73 -13.59
CA GLN A 61 33.69 18.48 -13.20
C GLN A 61 34.62 17.69 -12.28
N VAL A 62 34.21 17.54 -11.02
CA VAL A 62 34.98 16.88 -9.96
C VAL A 62 34.27 15.58 -9.59
N ASN A 63 34.94 14.44 -9.73
CA ASN A 63 34.39 13.14 -9.31
C ASN A 63 34.39 12.98 -7.78
N MET A 64 33.76 11.94 -7.23
CA MET A 64 33.59 11.82 -5.78
C MET A 64 34.89 11.50 -5.01
N GLN A 65 35.87 10.90 -5.67
CA GLN A 65 37.20 10.65 -5.11
C GLN A 65 37.92 11.98 -4.93
N GLN A 66 37.97 12.79 -5.99
CA GLN A 66 38.50 14.15 -5.94
C GLN A 66 37.73 15.01 -4.93
N PHE A 67 36.38 14.90 -4.92
CA PHE A 67 35.54 15.66 -4.00
C PHE A 67 35.82 15.32 -2.53
N LEU A 68 36.02 14.03 -2.20
CA LEU A 68 36.39 13.63 -0.85
C LEU A 68 37.72 14.27 -0.39
N GLU A 69 38.72 14.32 -1.27
CA GLU A 69 40.01 14.93 -0.93
C GLU A 69 39.89 16.45 -0.74
N ILE A 70 39.26 17.14 -1.70
CA ILE A 70 39.18 18.60 -1.60
C ILE A 70 38.24 19.05 -0.47
N SER A 71 37.22 18.25 -0.12
CA SER A 71 36.31 18.56 0.98
C SER A 71 36.95 18.33 2.35
N THR A 72 37.75 17.27 2.52
CA THR A 72 38.54 17.06 3.74
C THR A 72 39.60 18.16 3.90
N THR A 73 40.31 18.52 2.81
CA THR A 73 41.26 19.64 2.81
C THR A 73 40.58 20.98 3.11
N ALA A 74 39.38 21.24 2.56
CA ALA A 74 38.61 22.45 2.83
C ALA A 74 38.23 22.57 4.32
N VAL A 75 37.78 21.49 4.96
CA VAL A 75 37.48 21.48 6.40
C VAL A 75 38.73 21.79 7.23
N SER A 76 39.88 21.18 6.92
CA SER A 76 41.15 21.48 7.59
C SER A 76 41.61 22.93 7.38
N ASN A 77 41.45 23.49 6.18
CA ASN A 77 41.75 24.88 5.89
C ASN A 77 40.88 25.84 6.70
N ILE A 78 39.57 25.59 6.76
CA ILE A 78 38.63 26.38 7.56
C ILE A 78 39.03 26.35 9.04
N ASN A 79 39.37 25.18 9.58
CA ASN A 79 39.81 25.06 10.98
C ASN A 79 41.09 25.85 11.27
N ASN A 80 41.93 26.08 10.26
CA ASN A 80 43.16 26.88 10.34
C ASN A 80 42.96 28.35 9.91
N ASN A 81 41.71 28.85 9.88
CA ASN A 81 41.36 30.21 9.47
C ASN A 81 41.75 30.57 8.02
N LYS A 82 41.77 29.58 7.12
CA LYS A 82 42.12 29.74 5.69
C LYS A 82 40.91 29.48 4.78
N SER A 83 39.81 30.20 4.98
CA SER A 83 38.51 29.96 4.34
C SER A 83 38.48 30.09 2.80
N ASN A 84 39.49 30.71 2.19
CA ASN A 84 39.62 30.83 0.73
C ASN A 84 40.97 30.30 0.21
N ALA A 85 41.64 29.42 0.96
CA ALA A 85 42.92 28.86 0.52
C ALA A 85 42.76 28.02 -0.76
N THR A 86 43.80 28.07 -1.60
CA THR A 86 43.93 27.27 -2.81
C THR A 86 44.15 25.80 -2.45
N ILE A 87 43.47 24.90 -3.17
CA ILE A 87 43.55 23.45 -3.07
C ILE A 87 43.85 22.91 -4.47
N SER A 88 44.90 22.10 -4.60
CA SER A 88 45.22 21.44 -5.87
C SER A 88 44.31 20.24 -6.11
N LEU A 89 43.67 20.24 -7.27
CA LEU A 89 42.83 19.15 -7.74
C LEU A 89 43.73 18.08 -8.36
N LYS A 90 43.83 16.92 -7.69
CA LYS A 90 44.61 15.76 -8.12
C LYS A 90 43.68 14.60 -8.48
N ASP A 91 44.16 13.68 -9.31
CA ASP A 91 43.41 12.47 -9.64
C ASP A 91 43.65 11.36 -8.59
N TYR A 92 42.56 10.68 -8.24
CA TYR A 92 42.56 9.58 -7.29
C TYR A 92 41.75 8.41 -7.83
N GLY A 93 42.30 7.20 -7.72
CA GLY A 93 41.61 5.95 -8.03
C GLY A 93 40.42 5.67 -7.09
N ASN A 94 39.57 4.73 -7.49
CA ASN A 94 38.37 4.36 -6.75
C ASN A 94 38.66 3.69 -5.40
N ALA A 95 37.73 3.85 -4.46
CA ALA A 95 37.60 2.92 -3.35
C ALA A 95 37.15 1.56 -3.91
N THR A 96 37.95 0.50 -3.68
CA THR A 96 37.76 -0.80 -4.36
C THR A 96 36.86 -1.77 -3.61
N ALA A 97 36.67 -1.56 -2.31
CA ALA A 97 35.76 -2.37 -1.48
C ALA A 97 35.25 -1.56 -0.27
N PRO A 98 34.41 -0.54 -0.49
CA PRO A 98 33.81 0.21 0.60
C PRO A 98 33.04 -0.69 1.56
N SER A 99 33.18 -0.45 2.86
CA SER A 99 32.42 -1.14 3.90
C SER A 99 32.25 -0.24 5.11
N GLU A 100 31.22 -0.50 5.91
CA GLU A 100 30.96 0.22 7.16
C GLU A 100 30.28 -0.70 8.16
N ASN A 101 30.44 -0.41 9.44
CA ASN A 101 29.66 -0.99 10.53
C ASN A 101 29.05 0.08 11.45
N ILE A 102 29.19 1.37 11.08
CA ILE A 102 28.63 2.48 11.84
C ILE A 102 27.10 2.40 11.90
N THR A 103 26.52 2.75 13.05
CA THR A 103 25.08 2.99 13.22
C THR A 103 24.79 4.49 13.28
N SER A 104 23.52 4.92 13.33
CA SER A 104 23.20 6.35 13.44
C SER A 104 23.81 6.99 14.70
N ARG A 105 24.68 7.99 14.54
CA ARG A 105 25.33 8.70 15.65
C ARG A 105 25.86 10.07 15.29
N ASN A 106 26.30 10.82 16.30
CA ASN A 106 27.02 12.08 16.13
C ASN A 106 28.53 11.85 16.14
N ILE A 107 29.22 12.42 15.15
CA ILE A 107 30.69 12.50 15.03
C ILE A 107 31.13 13.90 15.44
N THR A 108 32.01 14.01 16.44
CA THR A 108 32.41 15.30 17.01
C THR A 108 33.33 16.09 16.07
N LYS A 109 33.50 17.40 16.34
CA LYS A 109 34.43 18.25 15.60
C LYS A 109 35.87 17.74 15.58
N ALA A 110 36.39 17.34 16.73
CA ALA A 110 37.73 16.77 16.81
C ALA A 110 37.85 15.51 15.94
N GLU A 111 36.82 14.67 15.96
CA GLU A 111 36.81 13.38 15.26
C GLU A 111 36.70 13.51 13.74
N TYR A 112 35.79 14.36 13.21
CA TYR A 112 35.74 14.54 11.75
C TYR A 112 36.96 15.32 11.21
N LEU A 113 37.65 16.10 12.03
CA LEU A 113 38.93 16.74 11.66
C LEU A 113 40.07 15.72 11.61
N ASP A 114 40.13 14.81 12.58
CA ASP A 114 41.08 13.70 12.59
C ASP A 114 40.88 12.77 11.37
N ILE A 115 39.62 12.39 11.10
CA ILE A 115 39.26 11.62 9.90
C ILE A 115 39.71 12.36 8.63
N ALA A 116 39.54 13.69 8.56
CA ALA A 116 39.89 14.47 7.38
C ALA A 116 41.40 14.39 7.09
N ASN A 117 42.21 14.52 8.14
CA ASN A 117 43.67 14.41 8.03
C ASN A 117 44.11 13.00 7.62
N ARG A 118 43.52 11.96 8.19
CA ARG A 118 43.84 10.56 7.83
C ARG A 118 43.43 10.22 6.40
N VAL A 119 42.23 10.62 5.98
CA VAL A 119 41.75 10.44 4.59
C VAL A 119 42.67 11.14 3.62
N LYS A 120 43.00 12.42 3.86
CA LYS A 120 43.93 13.17 3.01
C LYS A 120 45.29 12.46 2.89
N SER A 121 45.86 12.06 4.03
CA SER A 121 47.17 11.40 4.08
C SER A 121 47.16 10.05 3.36
N TYR A 122 46.08 9.27 3.51
CA TYR A 122 45.88 8.04 2.77
C TYR A 122 45.81 8.29 1.26
N MET A 123 45.00 9.24 0.82
CA MET A 123 44.81 9.53 -0.60
C MET A 123 46.11 10.02 -1.24
N ASP A 124 46.83 10.95 -0.58
CA ASP A 124 48.13 11.43 -1.07
C ASP A 124 49.19 10.33 -1.16
N SER A 125 49.19 9.36 -0.24
CA SER A 125 50.18 8.27 -0.23
C SER A 125 49.84 7.12 -1.17
N ASN A 126 48.54 6.83 -1.36
CA ASN A 126 48.08 5.64 -2.08
C ASN A 126 47.49 5.95 -3.46
N GLY A 127 47.32 7.23 -3.82
CA GLY A 127 46.76 7.64 -5.11
C GLY A 127 45.31 7.19 -5.35
N ARG A 128 44.56 6.83 -4.30
CA ARG A 128 43.17 6.37 -4.39
C ARG A 128 42.34 6.73 -3.16
N ALA A 129 41.02 6.80 -3.31
CA ALA A 129 40.11 6.99 -2.19
C ALA A 129 40.13 5.78 -1.23
N PRO A 130 40.06 6.01 0.10
CA PRO A 130 39.96 4.93 1.06
C PRO A 130 38.61 4.21 0.97
N ASN A 131 38.60 2.90 1.21
CA ASN A 131 37.37 2.12 1.33
C ASN A 131 36.51 2.60 2.51
N TYR A 132 37.18 2.95 3.62
CA TYR A 132 36.55 3.41 4.85
C TYR A 132 37.56 4.20 5.69
N ALA A 133 37.07 5.04 6.60
CA ALA A 133 37.85 5.52 7.73
C ALA A 133 37.71 4.54 8.90
N THR A 134 38.83 4.20 9.54
CA THR A 134 38.89 3.38 10.77
C THR A 134 39.09 4.26 12.00
N GLN A 135 39.08 3.65 13.19
CA GLN A 135 39.48 4.31 14.45
C GLN A 135 38.68 5.60 14.70
N THR A 136 37.36 5.52 14.51
CA THR A 136 36.43 6.43 15.20
C THR A 136 36.53 6.16 16.70
N SER A 137 36.06 7.08 17.53
CA SER A 137 36.08 7.02 19.00
C SER A 137 35.50 5.74 19.63
N THR A 138 34.88 4.87 18.84
CA THR A 138 34.25 3.60 19.23
C THR A 138 34.73 2.37 18.46
N GLY A 139 35.63 2.52 17.48
CA GLY A 139 36.09 1.41 16.62
C GLY A 139 35.24 1.14 15.37
N ASP A 140 34.26 1.99 15.07
CA ASP A 140 33.42 1.87 13.87
C ASP A 140 34.20 2.26 12.60
N THR A 141 33.81 1.68 11.47
CA THR A 141 34.21 2.03 10.11
C THR A 141 33.14 2.86 9.42
N ILE A 142 33.57 3.94 8.75
CA ILE A 142 32.71 4.82 7.95
C ILE A 142 33.10 4.65 6.49
N SER A 143 32.17 4.20 5.64
CA SER A 143 32.43 3.93 4.22
C SER A 143 32.83 5.20 3.44
N PHE A 144 33.41 4.99 2.26
CA PHE A 144 33.67 6.05 1.29
C PHE A 144 32.46 6.97 1.08
N GLU A 145 31.28 6.38 0.88
CA GLU A 145 30.05 7.12 0.59
C GLU A 145 29.56 7.92 1.79
N SER A 146 29.60 7.30 2.97
CA SER A 146 29.28 7.97 4.23
C SER A 146 30.23 9.14 4.50
N MET A 147 31.53 9.03 4.17
CA MET A 147 32.50 10.12 4.30
C MET A 147 32.20 11.29 3.36
N VAL A 148 31.96 11.01 2.06
CA VAL A 148 31.60 12.05 1.08
C VAL A 148 30.37 12.82 1.54
N TYR A 149 29.33 12.11 1.99
CA TYR A 149 28.11 12.74 2.48
C TYR A 149 28.34 13.50 3.80
N MET A 150 29.10 12.94 4.74
CA MET A 150 29.46 13.59 5.99
C MET A 150 30.14 14.95 5.75
N TYR A 151 31.19 15.00 4.91
CA TYR A 151 31.90 16.25 4.63
C TYR A 151 31.05 17.26 3.84
N SER A 152 30.13 16.79 2.99
CA SER A 152 29.15 17.67 2.33
C SER A 152 28.25 18.38 3.35
N LYS A 153 27.81 17.68 4.41
CA LYS A 153 27.00 18.26 5.50
C LYS A 153 27.80 19.24 6.35
N VAL A 154 29.03 18.89 6.71
CA VAL A 154 29.93 19.75 7.50
C VAL A 154 30.17 21.09 6.78
N LEU A 155 30.53 21.04 5.49
CA LEU A 155 30.81 22.23 4.70
C LEU A 155 29.54 23.03 4.39
N ASN A 156 28.39 22.38 4.17
CA ASN A 156 27.12 23.07 4.04
C ASN A 156 26.70 23.80 5.34
N TYR A 157 26.95 23.21 6.50
CA TYR A 157 26.73 23.89 7.78
C TYR A 157 27.64 25.13 7.92
N TYR A 158 28.92 24.99 7.59
CA TYR A 158 29.86 26.12 7.60
C TYR A 158 29.44 27.24 6.65
N LYS A 159 28.95 26.91 5.45
CA LYS A 159 28.47 27.90 4.48
C LYS A 159 27.46 28.88 5.10
N THR A 160 26.51 28.34 5.86
CA THR A 160 25.43 29.10 6.50
C THR A 160 25.89 29.79 7.79
N ASN A 161 26.60 29.08 8.66
CA ASN A 161 26.88 29.54 10.03
C ASN A 161 28.25 30.21 10.18
N LYS A 162 29.11 30.14 9.16
CA LYS A 162 30.50 30.62 9.15
C LYS A 162 31.40 30.06 10.26
N VAL A 163 30.94 29.00 10.93
CA VAL A 163 31.69 28.20 11.90
C VAL A 163 31.51 26.72 11.60
N LEU A 164 32.55 25.92 11.84
CA LEU A 164 32.45 24.47 11.72
C LEU A 164 31.53 23.91 12.83
N PRO A 165 30.67 22.93 12.54
CA PRO A 165 29.72 22.41 13.52
C PRO A 165 30.45 21.65 14.64
N ASN A 166 29.94 21.72 15.87
CA ASN A 166 30.51 20.97 17.01
C ASN A 166 30.41 19.45 16.82
N TYR A 167 29.43 18.99 16.05
CA TYR A 167 29.28 17.60 15.63
C TYR A 167 28.49 17.51 14.31
N VAL A 168 28.56 16.37 13.63
CA VAL A 168 27.72 16.02 12.49
C VAL A 168 27.07 14.66 12.71
N SER A 169 25.77 14.55 12.48
CA SER A 169 25.07 13.26 12.53
C SER A 169 25.40 12.44 11.27
N VAL A 170 25.76 11.19 11.44
CA VAL A 170 26.09 10.23 10.37
C VAL A 170 25.25 8.97 10.60
N ASN A 171 24.54 8.55 9.55
CA ASN A 171 23.86 7.26 9.49
C ASN A 171 24.66 6.34 8.57
N ALA A 172 24.49 5.02 8.72
CA ALA A 172 25.02 4.06 7.76
C ALA A 172 24.55 4.43 6.34
N TRP A 173 25.45 4.40 5.37
CA TRP A 173 25.14 4.54 3.97
C TRP A 173 24.02 3.61 3.51
N SER A 174 23.93 2.39 4.04
CA SER A 174 22.82 1.47 3.74
C SER A 174 21.42 2.00 4.12
N THR A 175 21.34 2.95 5.06
CA THR A 175 20.08 3.62 5.44
C THR A 175 19.81 4.89 4.63
N ILE A 176 20.83 5.42 3.96
CA ILE A 176 20.76 6.63 3.14
C ILE A 176 20.63 6.27 1.67
N SER A 177 21.24 5.17 1.24
CA SER A 177 21.23 4.75 -0.15
C SER A 177 19.98 3.96 -0.49
N ILE A 178 19.42 4.24 -1.66
CA ILE A 178 18.44 3.32 -2.25
C ILE A 178 19.24 2.10 -2.72
N PRO A 179 18.81 0.86 -2.41
CA PRO A 179 19.40 -0.31 -3.05
C PRO A 179 19.28 -0.12 -4.56
N ASN A 180 20.42 -0.05 -5.26
CA ASN A 180 20.48 0.08 -6.71
C ASN A 180 20.09 -1.28 -7.34
N SER A 181 18.81 -1.64 -7.15
CA SER A 181 18.19 -2.89 -7.52
C SER A 181 17.39 -2.66 -8.80
N ALA A 182 17.49 -3.58 -9.76
CA ALA A 182 16.73 -3.56 -11.01
C ALA A 182 15.20 -3.49 -10.79
N ASN A 183 14.74 -3.72 -9.56
CA ASN A 183 13.33 -3.74 -9.19
C ASN A 183 12.78 -2.36 -8.78
N VAL A 184 13.61 -1.34 -8.50
CA VAL A 184 13.12 -0.01 -8.11
C VAL A 184 12.58 0.74 -9.33
N ILE A 185 11.30 1.14 -9.29
CA ILE A 185 10.62 1.83 -10.41
C ILE A 185 10.52 3.34 -10.23
N GLY A 186 10.88 3.85 -9.04
CA GLY A 186 10.88 5.26 -8.74
C GLY A 186 11.10 5.57 -7.27
N SER A 187 11.58 6.77 -6.97
CA SER A 187 11.89 7.22 -5.62
C SER A 187 11.68 8.72 -5.42
N THR A 188 11.63 9.13 -4.15
CA THR A 188 11.59 10.51 -3.69
C THR A 188 12.43 10.66 -2.41
N SER A 189 12.51 11.87 -1.86
CA SER A 189 13.13 12.13 -0.56
C SER A 189 12.44 11.44 0.63
N TYR A 190 11.23 10.87 0.45
CA TYR A 190 10.46 10.23 1.53
C TYR A 190 10.20 8.73 1.31
N GLY A 191 10.81 8.13 0.29
CA GLY A 191 10.78 6.70 0.06
C GLY A 191 10.87 6.30 -1.41
N TYR A 192 10.63 5.04 -1.68
CA TYR A 192 10.75 4.44 -3.02
C TYR A 192 9.72 3.34 -3.25
N VAL A 193 9.58 2.92 -4.51
CA VAL A 193 8.69 1.83 -4.90
C VAL A 193 9.47 0.78 -5.67
N GLU A 194 9.34 -0.47 -5.24
CA GLU A 194 9.85 -1.63 -5.94
C GLU A 194 8.72 -2.35 -6.68
N LYS A 195 9.08 -2.99 -7.79
CA LYS A 195 8.23 -3.89 -8.56
C LYS A 195 8.93 -5.22 -8.71
N GLU A 196 8.24 -6.29 -8.36
CA GLU A 196 8.67 -7.66 -8.61
C GLU A 196 7.58 -8.42 -9.36
N VAL A 197 7.98 -9.51 -10.05
CA VAL A 197 7.07 -10.36 -10.82
C VAL A 197 7.23 -11.81 -10.39
N TYR A 198 6.12 -12.49 -10.15
CA TYR A 198 6.06 -13.87 -9.66
C TYR A 198 5.04 -14.69 -10.46
N GLY A 199 5.08 -16.02 -10.27
CA GLY A 199 4.14 -16.93 -10.90
C GLY A 199 4.45 -17.26 -12.35
N ASN A 200 3.42 -17.63 -13.09
CA ASN A 200 3.53 -17.98 -14.50
C ASN A 200 3.67 -16.71 -15.37
N LEU A 201 4.90 -16.36 -15.72
CA LEU A 201 5.23 -15.16 -16.52
C LEU A 201 4.62 -15.15 -17.93
N SER A 202 4.26 -16.32 -18.46
CA SER A 202 3.61 -16.46 -19.78
C SER A 202 2.09 -16.30 -19.74
N SER A 203 1.51 -16.24 -18.54
CA SER A 203 0.06 -16.14 -18.37
C SER A 203 -0.46 -14.78 -18.80
N ASN A 204 -1.54 -14.76 -19.59
CA ASN A 204 -2.28 -13.54 -19.91
C ASN A 204 -3.22 -13.07 -18.78
N LYS A 205 -3.33 -13.86 -17.70
CA LYS A 205 -4.06 -13.49 -16.49
C LYS A 205 -3.09 -12.87 -15.50
N THR A 206 -3.05 -11.55 -15.46
CA THR A 206 -2.20 -10.80 -14.52
C THR A 206 -3.00 -10.31 -13.32
N ILE A 207 -2.56 -10.63 -12.10
CA ILE A 207 -3.05 -10.01 -10.86
C ILE A 207 -1.95 -9.08 -10.32
N VAL A 208 -2.33 -7.85 -9.96
CA VAL A 208 -1.43 -6.91 -9.30
C VAL A 208 -1.75 -6.87 -7.81
N ILE A 209 -0.71 -6.90 -6.98
CA ILE A 209 -0.80 -6.71 -5.53
C ILE A 209 -0.02 -5.45 -5.15
N ILE A 210 -0.61 -4.59 -4.33
CA ILE A 210 0.01 -3.39 -3.77
C ILE A 210 0.15 -3.60 -2.26
N VAL A 211 1.34 -3.36 -1.73
CA VAL A 211 1.64 -3.43 -0.30
C VAL A 211 2.51 -2.26 0.14
N GLY A 212 2.49 -1.93 1.43
CA GLY A 212 3.40 -0.93 2.01
C GLY A 212 2.94 0.51 1.85
N VAL A 213 1.72 0.76 1.34
CA VAL A 213 1.14 2.10 1.24
C VAL A 213 1.10 2.77 2.61
N HIS A 214 0.84 2.00 3.67
CA HIS A 214 0.89 2.46 5.05
C HIS A 214 2.00 1.72 5.83
N PRO A 215 3.05 2.40 6.31
CA PRO A 215 4.23 1.73 6.89
C PRO A 215 3.94 0.94 8.17
N GLN A 216 2.97 1.37 8.98
CA GLN A 216 2.62 0.73 10.25
C GLN A 216 1.83 -0.58 10.09
N GLU A 217 1.41 -0.91 8.86
CA GLU A 217 0.66 -2.12 8.51
C GLU A 217 1.60 -3.23 7.99
N ASN A 218 2.88 -3.19 8.38
CA ASN A 218 3.95 -4.01 7.82
C ASN A 218 3.76 -5.53 7.99
N GLY A 219 2.95 -5.96 8.96
CA GLY A 219 2.77 -7.36 9.30
C GLY A 219 2.11 -8.13 8.15
N ILE A 220 0.95 -7.66 7.68
CA ILE A 220 0.26 -8.32 6.56
C ILE A 220 1.02 -8.11 5.24
N HIS A 221 1.63 -6.94 5.02
CA HIS A 221 2.41 -6.64 3.82
C HIS A 221 3.54 -7.65 3.61
N THR A 222 4.30 -7.90 4.68
CA THR A 222 5.39 -8.89 4.68
C THR A 222 4.86 -10.30 4.46
N ALA A 223 3.77 -10.66 5.15
CA ALA A 223 3.16 -11.98 5.02
C ALA A 223 2.69 -12.26 3.57
N VAL A 224 2.03 -11.31 2.92
CA VAL A 224 1.56 -11.43 1.53
C VAL A 224 2.72 -11.51 0.55
N ALA A 225 3.74 -10.65 0.69
CA ALA A 225 4.92 -10.69 -0.16
C ALA A 225 5.65 -12.04 -0.06
N ASN A 226 5.84 -12.56 1.17
CA ASN A 226 6.48 -13.85 1.41
C ASN A 226 5.64 -15.03 0.89
N ALA A 227 4.32 -15.00 1.08
CA ALA A 227 3.42 -16.03 0.57
C ALA A 227 3.43 -16.08 -0.97
N LEU A 228 3.48 -14.91 -1.62
CA LEU A 228 3.60 -14.84 -3.08
C LEU A 228 4.95 -15.38 -3.57
N ALA A 229 6.05 -14.94 -2.97
CA ALA A 229 7.40 -15.35 -3.37
C ALA A 229 7.62 -16.86 -3.20
N SER A 230 7.23 -17.42 -2.05
CA SER A 230 7.37 -18.85 -1.74
C SER A 230 6.55 -19.77 -2.66
N LYS A 231 5.44 -19.26 -3.22
CA LYS A 231 4.56 -20.01 -4.12
C LYS A 231 4.85 -19.79 -5.60
N SER A 232 5.75 -18.87 -5.94
CA SER A 232 5.97 -18.43 -7.33
C SER A 232 6.08 -19.57 -8.34
N ALA A 233 6.77 -20.66 -7.98
CA ALA A 233 6.97 -21.81 -8.88
C ALA A 233 5.69 -22.59 -9.23
N THR A 234 4.60 -22.46 -8.46
CA THR A 234 3.37 -23.26 -8.61
C THR A 234 2.15 -22.44 -9.02
N LEU A 235 2.26 -21.11 -9.05
CA LEU A 235 1.15 -20.22 -9.39
C LEU A 235 0.83 -20.29 -10.90
N SER A 236 -0.45 -20.45 -11.21
CA SER A 236 -0.94 -20.56 -12.59
C SER A 236 -1.07 -19.22 -13.32
N LYS A 237 -1.14 -18.12 -12.56
CA LYS A 237 -1.27 -16.74 -13.06
C LYS A 237 0.05 -15.96 -12.97
N ARG A 238 0.11 -14.85 -13.69
CA ARG A 238 1.18 -13.86 -13.55
C ARG A 238 0.84 -12.91 -12.41
N TYR A 239 1.79 -12.69 -11.51
CA TYR A 239 1.63 -11.73 -10.41
C TYR A 239 2.65 -10.62 -10.53
N VAL A 240 2.20 -9.40 -10.32
CA VAL A 240 3.08 -8.24 -10.16
C VAL A 240 2.82 -7.66 -8.78
N ILE A 241 3.87 -7.54 -7.98
CA ILE A 241 3.76 -6.90 -6.67
C ILE A 241 4.50 -5.57 -6.69
N TYR A 242 3.81 -4.51 -6.29
CA TYR A 242 4.41 -3.22 -6.00
C TYR A 242 4.57 -3.06 -4.49
N LYS A 243 5.81 -2.88 -4.03
CA LYS A 243 6.15 -2.66 -2.62
C LYS A 243 6.52 -1.19 -2.43
N VAL A 244 5.72 -0.49 -1.64
CA VAL A 244 5.97 0.91 -1.28
C VAL A 244 6.79 0.94 0.00
N HIS A 245 7.93 1.63 -0.04
CA HIS A 245 8.86 1.74 1.08
C HIS A 245 8.97 3.19 1.50
N VAL A 246 8.31 3.57 2.59
CA VAL A 246 8.42 4.91 3.17
C VAL A 246 9.65 4.98 4.05
N THR A 247 10.59 5.87 3.74
CA THR A 247 11.85 6.02 4.47
C THR A 247 11.88 7.26 5.37
N LYS A 248 10.92 8.17 5.21
CA LYS A 248 10.79 9.38 6.02
C LYS A 248 9.48 9.38 6.80
N ASP A 249 9.56 9.67 8.08
CA ASP A 249 8.42 9.76 9.00
C ASP A 249 7.57 8.48 9.06
N ALA A 250 8.17 7.31 8.79
CA ALA A 250 7.46 6.03 8.72
C ALA A 250 6.73 5.66 10.03
N ASP A 251 7.29 6.05 11.18
CA ASP A 251 6.71 5.81 12.50
C ASP A 251 5.63 6.84 12.89
N ASP A 252 5.51 7.97 12.17
CA ASP A 252 4.44 8.94 12.37
C ASP A 252 3.20 8.49 11.58
N TYR A 253 2.11 8.19 12.29
CA TYR A 253 0.89 7.64 11.67
C TYR A 253 0.37 8.50 10.52
N SER A 254 0.34 9.83 10.69
CA SER A 254 -0.25 10.72 9.68
C SER A 254 0.72 11.01 8.54
N LYS A 255 1.98 11.31 8.87
CA LYS A 255 2.99 11.67 7.86
C LYS A 255 3.46 10.46 7.07
N GLY A 256 3.75 9.35 7.74
CA GLY A 256 4.18 8.10 7.10
C GLY A 256 3.11 7.55 6.16
N ARG A 257 1.85 7.55 6.60
CA ARG A 257 0.68 7.20 5.76
C ARG A 257 0.60 8.08 4.52
N MET A 258 0.69 9.40 4.66
CA MET A 258 0.62 10.32 3.53
C MET A 258 1.79 10.12 2.56
N ASN A 259 3.01 9.95 3.07
CA ASN A 259 4.20 9.68 2.24
C ASN A 259 4.02 8.42 1.40
N GLY A 260 3.51 7.33 1.97
CA GLY A 260 3.26 6.09 1.24
C GLY A 260 2.13 6.21 0.22
N GLN A 261 1.03 6.91 0.55
CA GLN A 261 -0.03 7.26 -0.40
C GLN A 261 0.51 8.05 -1.61
N LEU A 262 1.37 9.05 -1.37
CA LEU A 262 1.97 9.87 -2.44
C LEU A 262 2.98 9.09 -3.29
N LEU A 263 3.78 8.20 -2.68
CA LEU A 263 4.67 7.30 -3.43
C LEU A 263 3.88 6.38 -4.35
N ALA A 264 2.84 5.73 -3.82
CA ALA A 264 1.97 4.84 -4.59
C ALA A 264 1.26 5.60 -5.72
N GLN A 265 0.71 6.78 -5.43
CA GLN A 265 0.09 7.64 -6.43
C GLN A 265 1.06 8.02 -7.54
N LYS A 266 2.30 8.38 -7.19
CA LYS A 266 3.30 8.85 -8.15
C LYS A 266 3.87 7.74 -9.03
N PHE A 267 4.09 6.54 -8.47
CA PHE A 267 4.82 5.48 -9.19
C PHE A 267 3.98 4.23 -9.48
N VAL A 268 3.11 3.80 -8.56
CA VAL A 268 2.29 2.59 -8.76
C VAL A 268 1.13 2.86 -9.71
N VAL A 269 0.34 3.91 -9.47
CA VAL A 269 -0.85 4.25 -10.28
C VAL A 269 -0.54 4.39 -11.78
N PRO A 270 0.52 5.07 -12.24
CA PRO A 270 0.85 5.10 -13.66
C PRO A 270 1.47 3.79 -14.18
N ALA A 271 2.19 3.04 -13.34
CA ALA A 271 2.84 1.80 -13.77
C ALA A 271 1.86 0.63 -13.95
N VAL A 272 0.85 0.52 -13.08
CA VAL A 272 -0.05 -0.65 -13.02
C VAL A 272 -0.79 -0.90 -14.32
N SER A 273 -1.17 0.14 -15.06
CA SER A 273 -1.89 0.00 -16.33
C SER A 273 -1.06 -0.71 -17.41
N LYS A 274 0.27 -0.61 -17.33
CA LYS A 274 1.19 -1.26 -18.27
C LYS A 274 1.22 -2.79 -18.10
N GLU A 275 0.74 -3.29 -16.96
CA GLU A 275 0.69 -4.72 -16.66
C GLU A 275 -0.58 -5.40 -17.20
N ASN A 276 -1.54 -4.64 -17.74
CA ASN A 276 -2.85 -5.11 -18.18
C ASN A 276 -3.52 -6.08 -17.16
N PRO A 277 -3.67 -5.68 -15.89
CA PRO A 277 -4.16 -6.58 -14.85
C PRO A 277 -5.65 -6.86 -15.00
N MET A 278 -6.05 -8.10 -14.73
CA MET A 278 -7.46 -8.46 -14.58
C MET A 278 -8.01 -8.03 -13.21
N LEU A 279 -7.15 -7.92 -12.20
CA LEU A 279 -7.49 -7.50 -10.84
C LEU A 279 -6.28 -6.80 -10.20
N VAL A 280 -6.54 -5.70 -9.52
CA VAL A 280 -5.61 -5.05 -8.59
C VAL A 280 -6.14 -5.24 -7.17
N VAL A 281 -5.29 -5.71 -6.26
CA VAL A 281 -5.60 -5.75 -4.83
C VAL A 281 -4.62 -4.90 -4.05
N ASP A 282 -5.14 -3.96 -3.27
CA ASP A 282 -4.38 -3.17 -2.32
C ASP A 282 -4.60 -3.73 -0.91
N VAL A 283 -3.53 -4.11 -0.22
CA VAL A 283 -3.60 -4.84 1.06
C VAL A 283 -3.37 -3.88 2.20
N HIS A 284 -4.25 -3.90 3.21
CA HIS A 284 -4.23 -2.99 4.36
C HIS A 284 -4.51 -3.73 5.68
N GLU A 285 -4.18 -3.09 6.80
CA GLU A 285 -4.66 -3.47 8.13
C GLU A 285 -5.48 -2.35 8.79
N ASN A 286 -6.54 -2.74 9.50
CA ASN A 286 -7.37 -1.83 10.29
C ASN A 286 -7.33 -2.14 11.79
N HIS A 287 -7.80 -1.19 12.60
CA HIS A 287 -7.94 -1.32 14.05
C HIS A 287 -9.38 -1.74 14.47
N GLY A 288 -10.16 -2.30 13.55
CA GLY A 288 -11.52 -2.77 13.82
C GLY A 288 -12.45 -1.66 14.30
N ALA A 289 -13.04 -1.84 15.48
CA ALA A 289 -13.95 -0.86 16.08
C ALA A 289 -13.31 0.51 16.28
N ASP A 290 -12.00 0.60 16.55
CA ASP A 290 -11.29 1.88 16.71
C ASP A 290 -11.19 2.65 15.37
N SER A 291 -11.32 1.94 14.24
CA SER A 291 -11.45 2.53 12.90
C SER A 291 -12.91 2.86 12.54
N GLY A 292 -13.87 2.59 13.42
CA GLY A 292 -15.30 2.75 13.17
C GLY A 292 -15.87 1.70 12.22
N TYR A 293 -15.18 0.56 12.02
CA TYR A 293 -15.59 -0.48 11.09
C TYR A 293 -16.42 -1.56 11.78
N GLU A 294 -17.47 -2.03 11.09
CA GLU A 294 -18.32 -3.14 11.56
C GLU A 294 -17.59 -4.50 11.47
N TYR A 295 -16.72 -4.65 10.47
CA TYR A 295 -15.97 -5.88 10.20
C TYR A 295 -14.47 -5.63 10.29
N TYR A 296 -13.77 -6.59 10.87
CA TYR A 296 -12.32 -6.53 11.10
C TYR A 296 -11.53 -7.09 9.91
N ARG A 297 -12.16 -7.94 9.10
CA ARG A 297 -11.58 -8.59 7.92
C ARG A 297 -12.60 -8.60 6.80
N PHE A 298 -12.28 -7.93 5.70
CA PHE A 298 -13.23 -7.76 4.61
C PHE A 298 -12.52 -7.46 3.29
N LEU A 299 -13.27 -7.61 2.21
CA LEU A 299 -12.93 -7.08 0.91
C LEU A 299 -13.75 -5.82 0.69
N TYR A 300 -13.10 -4.75 0.25
CA TYR A 300 -13.76 -3.53 -0.18
C TYR A 300 -13.61 -3.36 -1.70
N PRO A 301 -14.63 -3.76 -2.50
CA PRO A 301 -14.63 -3.54 -3.94
C PRO A 301 -14.73 -2.04 -4.26
N ILE A 302 -13.65 -1.47 -4.78
CA ILE A 302 -13.59 -0.05 -5.18
C ILE A 302 -14.30 0.16 -6.50
N SER A 303 -14.07 -0.75 -7.46
CA SER A 303 -14.79 -0.76 -8.72
C SER A 303 -16.20 -1.33 -8.52
N SER A 304 -17.25 -0.61 -8.93
CA SER A 304 -18.65 -1.04 -8.77
C SER A 304 -19.13 -2.05 -9.83
N THR A 305 -18.22 -2.56 -10.67
CA THR A 305 -18.54 -3.44 -11.80
C THR A 305 -18.95 -4.85 -11.37
N ALA A 306 -19.72 -5.54 -12.21
CA ALA A 306 -20.12 -6.93 -11.97
C ALA A 306 -18.91 -7.86 -11.81
N ILE A 307 -17.87 -7.69 -12.65
CA ILE A 307 -16.68 -8.54 -12.61
C ILE A 307 -15.89 -8.37 -11.30
N THR A 308 -15.81 -7.15 -10.76
CA THR A 308 -15.16 -6.90 -9.46
C THR A 308 -15.93 -7.61 -8.33
N LYS A 309 -17.26 -7.57 -8.35
CA LYS A 309 -18.10 -8.30 -7.39
C LYS A 309 -17.92 -9.82 -7.52
N THR A 310 -17.84 -10.33 -8.75
CA THR A 310 -17.53 -11.75 -9.00
C THR A 310 -16.19 -12.16 -8.40
N TYR A 311 -15.13 -11.38 -8.62
CA TYR A 311 -13.82 -11.67 -8.04
C TYR A 311 -13.81 -11.61 -6.51
N ALA A 312 -14.49 -10.63 -5.91
CA ALA A 312 -14.64 -10.57 -4.45
C ALA A 312 -15.33 -11.83 -3.90
N ASN A 313 -16.44 -12.26 -4.52
CA ASN A 313 -17.15 -13.47 -4.11
C ASN A 313 -16.32 -14.74 -4.31
N GLN A 314 -15.51 -14.81 -5.38
CA GLN A 314 -14.58 -15.91 -5.61
C GLN A 314 -13.52 -16.00 -4.51
N ILE A 315 -12.97 -14.87 -4.05
CA ILE A 315 -12.04 -14.84 -2.92
C ILE A 315 -12.74 -15.29 -1.63
N ILE A 316 -13.92 -14.73 -1.33
CA ILE A 316 -14.73 -15.10 -0.15
C ILE A 316 -15.08 -16.59 -0.13
N SER A 317 -15.32 -17.21 -1.30
CA SER A 317 -15.60 -18.65 -1.38
C SER A 317 -14.45 -19.54 -0.89
N ALA A 318 -13.20 -19.05 -0.96
CA ALA A 318 -12.03 -19.72 -0.41
C ALA A 318 -11.64 -19.20 0.99
N MET A 319 -12.17 -18.04 1.39
CA MET A 319 -11.88 -17.36 2.66
C MET A 319 -13.21 -16.92 3.31
N PRO A 320 -14.02 -17.86 3.84
CA PRO A 320 -15.40 -17.58 4.26
C PRO A 320 -15.50 -16.68 5.50
N PHE A 321 -14.38 -16.37 6.15
CA PHE A 321 -14.32 -15.37 7.22
C PHE A 321 -14.32 -13.92 6.70
N LEU A 322 -14.18 -13.73 5.38
CA LEU A 322 -14.27 -12.42 4.72
C LEU A 322 -15.72 -12.13 4.33
N VAL A 323 -16.06 -10.84 4.35
CA VAL A 323 -17.28 -10.29 3.79
C VAL A 323 -16.96 -9.20 2.79
N THR A 324 -17.91 -8.84 1.92
CA THR A 324 -17.82 -7.56 1.20
C THR A 324 -18.31 -6.45 2.10
N TYR A 325 -17.53 -5.38 2.24
CA TYR A 325 -17.86 -4.25 3.10
C TYR A 325 -17.30 -2.96 2.50
N SER A 326 -18.06 -1.87 2.62
CA SER A 326 -17.63 -0.54 2.22
C SER A 326 -17.57 0.33 3.47
N PRO A 327 -16.35 0.58 4.01
CA PRO A 327 -16.21 1.37 5.22
C PRO A 327 -16.73 2.81 5.02
N PRO A 328 -17.33 3.43 6.04
CA PRO A 328 -17.76 4.82 5.96
C PRO A 328 -16.53 5.74 5.89
N ASN A 329 -16.57 6.74 5.00
CA ASN A 329 -15.56 7.81 4.88
C ASN A 329 -14.09 7.36 4.64
N PRO A 330 -13.79 6.50 3.66
CA PRO A 330 -12.42 6.02 3.44
C PRO A 330 -11.52 7.12 2.87
N THR A 331 -10.45 7.50 3.58
CA THR A 331 -9.59 8.65 3.22
C THR A 331 -8.41 8.32 2.30
N SER A 332 -7.91 7.07 2.29
CA SER A 332 -6.74 6.66 1.48
C SER A 332 -7.08 6.33 0.03
N THR A 333 -8.31 5.89 -0.24
CA THR A 333 -8.74 5.38 -1.54
C THR A 333 -8.49 6.34 -2.71
N GLN A 334 -8.62 7.65 -2.46
CA GLN A 334 -8.43 8.71 -3.45
C GLN A 334 -7.01 8.80 -4.04
N TYR A 335 -5.99 8.27 -3.35
CA TYR A 335 -4.60 8.38 -3.79
C TYR A 335 -4.18 7.22 -4.70
N VAL A 336 -4.69 6.02 -4.45
CA VAL A 336 -4.20 4.79 -5.10
C VAL A 336 -5.32 4.07 -5.82
N THR A 337 -6.29 3.51 -5.09
CA THR A 337 -7.24 2.56 -5.65
C THR A 337 -8.34 3.20 -6.49
N VAL A 338 -8.84 4.39 -6.13
CA VAL A 338 -9.82 5.12 -6.96
C VAL A 338 -9.21 5.55 -8.30
N PRO A 339 -8.01 6.17 -8.36
CA PRO A 339 -7.34 6.45 -9.62
C PRO A 339 -7.12 5.22 -10.50
N ILE A 340 -6.85 4.05 -9.92
CA ILE A 340 -6.70 2.78 -10.66
C ILE A 340 -8.05 2.29 -11.18
N ALA A 341 -9.09 2.30 -10.33
CA ALA A 341 -10.45 1.91 -10.71
C ALA A 341 -11.03 2.79 -11.82
N ASN A 342 -10.74 4.10 -11.81
CA ASN A 342 -11.16 5.06 -12.84
C ASN A 342 -10.56 4.75 -14.22
N LYS A 343 -9.50 3.94 -14.30
CA LYS A 343 -8.95 3.43 -15.56
C LYS A 343 -9.66 2.17 -16.07
N GLY A 344 -10.79 1.79 -15.45
CA GLY A 344 -11.57 0.61 -15.81
C GLY A 344 -10.99 -0.71 -15.29
N ILE A 345 -9.97 -0.66 -14.42
CA ILE A 345 -9.32 -1.84 -13.87
C ILE A 345 -10.09 -2.32 -12.64
N PRO A 346 -10.54 -3.60 -12.57
CA PRO A 346 -11.14 -4.15 -11.36
C PRO A 346 -10.20 -4.00 -10.16
N THR A 347 -10.64 -3.27 -9.14
CA THR A 347 -9.81 -2.91 -7.99
C THR A 347 -10.54 -3.23 -6.68
N ILE A 348 -9.86 -3.93 -5.78
CA ILE A 348 -10.36 -4.34 -4.46
C ILE A 348 -9.33 -3.92 -3.41
N ILE A 349 -9.78 -3.50 -2.22
CA ILE A 349 -8.93 -3.45 -1.03
C ILE A 349 -9.16 -4.72 -0.22
N TYR A 350 -8.07 -5.38 0.20
CA TYR A 350 -8.11 -6.47 1.17
C TYR A 350 -7.70 -5.94 2.55
N GLU A 351 -8.67 -5.88 3.46
CA GLU A 351 -8.50 -5.35 4.81
C GLU A 351 -8.38 -6.50 5.82
N THR A 352 -7.28 -6.52 6.57
CA THR A 352 -7.04 -7.46 7.68
C THR A 352 -6.98 -6.76 9.03
N TYR A 353 -6.90 -7.51 10.12
CA TYR A 353 -6.90 -6.93 11.46
C TYR A 353 -5.49 -6.76 12.02
N MET A 354 -5.13 -5.52 12.40
CA MET A 354 -3.78 -5.19 12.85
C MET A 354 -3.32 -6.01 14.06
N SER A 355 -4.22 -6.33 14.99
CA SER A 355 -3.91 -7.10 16.19
C SER A 355 -3.86 -8.62 15.97
N ASP A 356 -3.99 -9.12 14.73
CA ASP A 356 -3.77 -10.54 14.46
C ASP A 356 -2.33 -10.95 14.78
N SER A 357 -2.15 -12.17 15.28
CA SER A 357 -0.81 -12.73 15.49
C SER A 357 -0.09 -12.90 14.16
N THR A 358 1.25 -12.83 14.17
CA THR A 358 2.08 -13.08 12.98
C THR A 358 1.76 -14.42 12.32
N ALA A 359 1.51 -15.47 13.12
CA ALA A 359 1.11 -16.79 12.61
C ALA A 359 -0.21 -16.72 11.83
N LYS A 360 -1.20 -15.98 12.33
CA LYS A 360 -2.47 -15.81 11.64
C LYS A 360 -2.34 -14.94 10.38
N LYS A 361 -1.58 -13.84 10.42
CA LYS A 361 -1.28 -13.03 9.22
C LYS A 361 -0.63 -13.88 8.12
N ASN A 362 0.33 -14.74 8.48
CA ASN A 362 0.97 -15.68 7.56
C ASN A 362 -0.03 -16.72 7.00
N SER A 363 -0.91 -17.26 7.84
CA SER A 363 -1.94 -18.22 7.41
C SER A 363 -2.94 -17.59 6.44
N ASP A 364 -3.44 -16.40 6.77
CA ASP A 364 -4.39 -15.65 5.95
C ASP A 364 -3.76 -15.24 4.62
N ALA A 365 -2.51 -14.74 4.63
CA ALA A 365 -1.77 -14.40 3.41
C ALA A 365 -1.58 -15.61 2.49
N ASN A 366 -1.25 -16.77 3.06
CA ASN A 366 -1.14 -18.01 2.29
C ASN A 366 -2.47 -18.40 1.63
N THR A 367 -3.56 -18.33 2.40
CA THR A 367 -4.90 -18.65 1.91
C THR A 367 -5.35 -17.65 0.84
N PHE A 368 -5.03 -16.37 1.03
CA PHE A 368 -5.32 -15.29 0.09
C PHE A 368 -4.65 -15.49 -1.26
N ILE A 369 -3.33 -15.78 -1.29
CA ILE A 369 -2.63 -16.07 -2.55
C ILE A 369 -3.23 -17.31 -3.25
N ASN A 370 -3.60 -18.36 -2.50
CA ASN A 370 -4.27 -19.53 -3.08
C ASN A 370 -5.64 -19.18 -3.66
N ALA A 371 -6.41 -18.32 -3.00
CA ALA A 371 -7.72 -17.87 -3.46
C ALA A 371 -7.60 -17.06 -4.76
N LEU A 372 -6.64 -16.12 -4.82
CA LEU A 372 -6.33 -15.38 -6.05
C LEU A 372 -5.96 -16.33 -7.19
N ASP A 373 -5.13 -17.35 -6.94
CA ASP A 373 -4.64 -18.23 -8.00
C ASP A 373 -5.67 -19.24 -8.49
N THR A 374 -6.46 -19.82 -7.58
CA THR A 374 -7.36 -20.93 -7.92
C THR A 374 -8.79 -20.48 -8.21
N LYS A 375 -9.25 -19.36 -7.64
CA LYS A 375 -10.65 -18.91 -7.76
C LYS A 375 -10.83 -17.73 -8.70
N VAL A 376 -10.01 -16.68 -8.57
CA VAL A 376 -10.21 -15.43 -9.32
C VAL A 376 -10.09 -15.68 -10.82
N GLY A 377 -11.11 -15.35 -11.60
CA GLY A 377 -11.08 -15.49 -13.06
C GLY A 377 -11.01 -16.93 -13.58
N SER A 378 -11.27 -17.91 -12.71
CA SER A 378 -11.64 -19.26 -13.13
C SER A 378 -13.04 -19.17 -13.74
N ALA A 379 -13.25 -19.85 -14.88
CA ALA A 379 -14.58 -20.00 -15.45
C ALA A 379 -15.48 -20.55 -14.34
N SER A 380 -16.54 -19.83 -14.04
CA SER A 380 -17.44 -20.23 -12.98
C SER A 380 -18.02 -21.60 -13.33
N THR A 381 -17.60 -22.66 -12.63
CA THR A 381 -18.44 -23.86 -12.51
C THR A 381 -19.66 -23.59 -11.63
N GLY A 382 -19.78 -22.38 -11.06
CA GLY A 382 -20.97 -21.87 -10.39
C GLY A 382 -21.66 -20.79 -11.22
N ASN A 383 -22.04 -21.11 -12.45
CA ASN A 383 -23.12 -20.39 -13.11
C ASN A 383 -24.44 -21.11 -12.77
N THR A 384 -24.78 -21.19 -11.48
CA THR A 384 -26.19 -21.00 -11.18
C THR A 384 -26.42 -19.51 -11.40
N PRO A 385 -27.37 -19.11 -12.27
CA PRO A 385 -27.83 -17.73 -12.34
C PRO A 385 -28.00 -17.16 -10.92
N PRO A 386 -27.77 -15.85 -10.71
CA PRO A 386 -28.14 -15.22 -9.44
C PRO A 386 -29.50 -15.75 -9.04
N ASP A 387 -29.59 -16.34 -7.85
CA ASP A 387 -30.86 -16.87 -7.41
C ASP A 387 -31.84 -15.70 -7.41
N THR A 388 -32.86 -15.84 -8.26
CA THR A 388 -33.96 -14.87 -8.42
C THR A 388 -35.26 -15.47 -7.94
N THR A 389 -35.21 -16.70 -7.40
CA THR A 389 -36.37 -17.41 -6.89
C THR A 389 -36.64 -16.89 -5.50
N ALA A 390 -37.76 -16.20 -5.33
CA ALA A 390 -38.23 -15.82 -4.01
C ALA A 390 -38.68 -17.06 -3.22
N PRO A 391 -38.50 -17.06 -1.88
CA PRO A 391 -39.04 -18.11 -1.03
C PRO A 391 -40.57 -18.17 -1.15
N LYS A 392 -41.11 -19.37 -1.36
CA LYS A 392 -42.55 -19.64 -1.45
C LYS A 392 -42.99 -20.50 -0.27
N VAL A 393 -44.17 -20.23 0.28
CA VAL A 393 -44.76 -21.11 1.29
C VAL A 393 -45.14 -22.44 0.64
N THR A 394 -44.62 -23.55 1.16
CA THR A 394 -44.90 -24.91 0.68
C THR A 394 -45.94 -25.62 1.54
N SER A 395 -45.95 -25.35 2.85
CA SER A 395 -46.98 -25.86 3.75
C SER A 395 -47.08 -25.04 5.04
N SER A 396 -48.21 -25.23 5.73
CA SER A 396 -48.44 -24.72 7.09
C SER A 396 -49.01 -25.83 7.98
N THR A 397 -48.63 -25.79 9.24
CA THR A 397 -49.22 -26.59 10.31
C THR A 397 -49.70 -25.64 11.41
N PRO A 398 -51.01 -25.53 11.65
CA PRO A 398 -52.09 -26.26 10.98
C PRO A 398 -52.27 -25.83 9.51
N GLN A 399 -52.87 -26.71 8.70
CA GLN A 399 -53.26 -26.38 7.33
C GLN A 399 -54.41 -25.36 7.31
N ASN A 400 -54.56 -24.64 6.20
CA ASN A 400 -55.65 -23.70 6.03
C ASN A 400 -57.02 -24.42 6.15
N GLY A 401 -57.89 -23.90 7.00
CA GLY A 401 -59.20 -24.47 7.28
C GLY A 401 -59.20 -25.64 8.28
N ALA A 402 -58.06 -26.04 8.82
CA ALA A 402 -57.99 -27.16 9.77
C ALA A 402 -58.86 -26.89 11.01
N THR A 403 -59.52 -27.93 11.49
CA THR A 403 -60.34 -27.92 12.70
C THR A 403 -59.71 -28.77 13.81
N GLY A 404 -60.15 -28.60 15.05
CA GLY A 404 -59.63 -29.40 16.17
C GLY A 404 -58.17 -29.09 16.51
N VAL A 405 -57.65 -27.93 16.10
CA VAL A 405 -56.24 -27.59 16.30
C VAL A 405 -55.93 -27.37 17.77
N SER A 406 -54.78 -27.91 18.21
CA SER A 406 -54.28 -27.72 19.57
C SER A 406 -54.18 -26.24 19.97
N ARG A 407 -54.55 -25.99 21.22
CA ARG A 407 -54.60 -24.66 21.82
C ARG A 407 -53.24 -24.14 22.30
N THR A 408 -52.20 -24.97 22.25
CA THR A 408 -50.84 -24.65 22.73
C THR A 408 -49.74 -24.96 21.73
N SER A 409 -50.04 -25.72 20.66
CA SER A 409 -49.04 -26.09 19.67
C SER A 409 -48.47 -24.89 18.93
N THR A 410 -47.16 -24.92 18.70
CA THR A 410 -46.48 -24.00 17.79
C THR A 410 -47.06 -24.13 16.38
N ILE A 411 -47.28 -23.00 15.73
CA ILE A 411 -47.67 -22.93 14.33
C ILE A 411 -46.39 -22.90 13.51
N THR A 412 -46.28 -23.73 12.47
CA THR A 412 -45.11 -23.77 11.60
C THR A 412 -45.49 -23.49 10.15
N ILE A 413 -44.64 -22.73 9.46
CA ILE A 413 -44.77 -22.41 8.04
C ILE A 413 -43.45 -22.83 7.38
N LYS A 414 -43.53 -23.74 6.41
CA LYS A 414 -42.39 -24.24 5.66
C LYS A 414 -42.29 -23.52 4.32
N PHE A 415 -41.07 -23.19 3.92
CA PHE A 415 -40.76 -22.50 2.68
C PHE A 415 -40.02 -23.41 1.69
N SER A 416 -39.99 -23.02 0.42
CA SER A 416 -39.28 -23.70 -0.66
C SER A 416 -37.77 -23.78 -0.44
N GLU A 417 -37.24 -22.90 0.42
CA GLU A 417 -35.82 -22.68 0.63
C GLU A 417 -35.55 -22.04 2.00
N ASN A 418 -34.29 -21.96 2.39
CA ASN A 418 -33.89 -21.36 3.65
C ASN A 418 -34.21 -19.86 3.69
N ILE A 419 -34.69 -19.37 4.84
CA ILE A 419 -35.17 -18.00 4.98
C ILE A 419 -34.42 -17.22 6.06
N LYS A 420 -34.51 -15.89 6.00
CA LYS A 420 -34.11 -14.89 6.99
C LYS A 420 -35.22 -13.86 7.16
N SER A 421 -35.21 -13.11 8.27
CA SER A 421 -36.12 -11.97 8.45
C SER A 421 -35.86 -10.88 7.40
N SER A 422 -36.92 -10.18 7.01
CA SER A 422 -36.86 -9.04 6.09
C SER A 422 -37.65 -7.84 6.63
N VAL A 423 -37.76 -6.78 5.83
CA VAL A 423 -38.24 -5.45 6.22
C VAL A 423 -39.65 -5.44 6.85
N ASN A 424 -40.52 -6.39 6.49
CA ASN A 424 -41.87 -6.49 7.05
C ASN A 424 -42.00 -7.60 8.12
N TRP A 425 -40.90 -8.12 8.66
CA TRP A 425 -40.89 -9.16 9.69
C TRP A 425 -41.74 -8.80 10.93
N SER A 426 -41.66 -7.54 11.39
CA SER A 426 -42.44 -7.04 12.53
C SER A 426 -43.94 -6.99 12.26
N LYS A 427 -44.37 -6.96 10.98
CA LYS A 427 -45.76 -6.88 10.55
C LYS A 427 -46.46 -8.24 10.40
N ILE A 428 -45.76 -9.35 10.67
CA ILE A 428 -46.40 -10.67 10.80
C ILE A 428 -47.28 -10.65 12.05
N TYR A 429 -48.57 -10.99 11.91
CA TYR A 429 -49.52 -11.00 13.03
C TYR A 429 -50.45 -12.22 13.02
N MET A 430 -51.06 -12.45 14.18
CA MET A 430 -52.13 -13.44 14.40
C MET A 430 -53.36 -12.71 14.93
N ILE A 431 -54.55 -12.99 14.41
CA ILE A 431 -55.82 -12.41 14.88
C ILE A 431 -56.80 -13.52 15.25
N ASN A 432 -57.52 -13.36 16.36
CA ASN A 432 -58.67 -14.18 16.69
C ASN A 432 -59.91 -13.56 16.03
N LEU A 433 -60.36 -14.15 14.92
CA LEU A 433 -61.51 -13.65 14.16
C LEU A 433 -62.83 -13.76 14.93
N SER A 434 -62.93 -14.69 15.89
CA SER A 434 -64.13 -14.81 16.74
C SER A 434 -64.29 -13.63 17.70
N THR A 435 -63.20 -12.89 18.01
CA THR A 435 -63.23 -11.74 18.94
C THR A 435 -62.77 -10.42 18.31
N GLY A 436 -62.20 -10.47 17.10
CA GLY A 436 -61.56 -9.32 16.44
C GLY A 436 -60.22 -8.89 17.03
N LYS A 437 -59.66 -9.60 18.03
CA LYS A 437 -58.44 -9.19 18.74
C LYS A 437 -57.17 -9.75 18.11
N THR A 438 -56.15 -8.90 17.91
CA THR A 438 -54.79 -9.31 17.55
C THR A 438 -54.10 -9.96 18.74
N MET A 439 -53.39 -11.06 18.51
CA MET A 439 -52.68 -11.83 19.52
C MET A 439 -51.21 -11.44 19.62
N VAL A 440 -50.68 -11.49 20.83
CA VAL A 440 -49.23 -11.40 21.09
C VAL A 440 -48.58 -12.73 20.70
N ILE A 441 -47.53 -12.67 19.87
CA ILE A 441 -46.83 -13.83 19.33
C ILE A 441 -45.32 -13.66 19.41
N SER A 442 -44.62 -14.77 19.62
CA SER A 442 -43.18 -14.92 19.40
C SER A 442 -42.92 -15.64 18.07
N LYS A 443 -41.81 -15.28 17.40
CA LYS A 443 -41.44 -15.76 16.06
C LYS A 443 -39.98 -16.22 16.05
N SER A 444 -39.70 -17.34 15.40
CA SER A 444 -38.33 -17.82 15.18
C SER A 444 -38.17 -18.46 13.81
N ILE A 445 -36.94 -18.49 13.29
CA ILE A 445 -36.58 -19.12 12.03
C ILE A 445 -35.53 -20.19 12.29
N SER A 446 -35.71 -21.37 11.69
CA SER A 446 -34.67 -22.40 11.56
C SER A 446 -34.73 -23.00 10.16
N GLY A 447 -33.64 -22.86 9.40
CA GLY A 447 -33.57 -23.26 7.99
C GLY A 447 -34.69 -22.62 7.16
N ASN A 448 -35.55 -23.45 6.56
CA ASN A 448 -36.70 -23.04 5.76
C ASN A 448 -38.02 -22.97 6.54
N THR A 449 -37.98 -22.93 7.88
CA THR A 449 -39.18 -23.01 8.71
C THR A 449 -39.31 -21.78 9.60
N LEU A 450 -40.45 -21.09 9.48
CA LEU A 450 -40.92 -20.06 10.41
C LEU A 450 -41.80 -20.71 11.48
N SER A 451 -41.45 -20.51 12.74
CA SER A 451 -42.27 -20.93 13.89
C SER A 451 -42.92 -19.72 14.54
N ILE A 452 -44.23 -19.81 14.79
CA ILE A 452 -45.04 -18.80 15.47
C ILE A 452 -45.66 -19.44 16.71
N LYS A 453 -45.37 -18.87 17.88
CA LYS A 453 -45.94 -19.31 19.16
C LYS A 453 -46.75 -18.16 19.75
N MET A 454 -47.97 -18.47 20.20
CA MET A 454 -48.76 -17.55 20.99
C MET A 454 -48.39 -17.79 22.45
N ASP A 455 -48.11 -16.71 23.19
CA ASP A 455 -47.61 -16.83 24.56
C ASP A 455 -48.70 -17.35 25.51
N LEU A 456 -49.96 -17.11 25.17
CA LEU A 456 -51.14 -17.58 25.91
C LEU A 456 -51.80 -18.80 25.25
N LYS A 457 -52.49 -19.59 26.07
CA LYS A 457 -53.35 -20.68 25.58
C LYS A 457 -54.49 -20.11 24.74
N ARG A 458 -54.67 -20.61 23.52
CA ARG A 458 -55.77 -20.20 22.62
C ARG A 458 -57.13 -20.57 23.22
N TYR A 459 -58.17 -19.78 22.98
CA TYR A 459 -59.56 -20.14 23.28
C TYR A 459 -60.01 -21.36 22.47
N ALA A 460 -60.88 -22.19 23.05
CA ALA A 460 -61.47 -23.36 22.38
C ALA A 460 -62.49 -22.93 21.31
N TYR A 461 -62.61 -23.70 20.23
CA TYR A 461 -63.58 -23.47 19.14
C TYR A 461 -63.56 -22.08 18.50
N ASN A 462 -62.41 -21.39 18.58
CA ASN A 462 -62.23 -20.06 18.03
C ASN A 462 -61.51 -20.14 16.68
N VAL A 463 -61.82 -19.19 15.80
CA VAL A 463 -61.17 -19.07 14.49
C VAL A 463 -59.99 -18.12 14.62
N TYR A 464 -58.79 -18.60 14.32
CA TYR A 464 -57.59 -17.78 14.26
C TYR A 464 -57.09 -17.66 12.83
N GLN A 465 -56.56 -16.50 12.48
CA GLN A 465 -55.91 -16.23 11.20
C GLN A 465 -54.48 -15.75 11.42
N ILE A 466 -53.57 -16.28 10.60
CA ILE A 466 -52.19 -15.81 10.49
C ILE A 466 -52.06 -14.98 9.22
N TYR A 467 -51.32 -13.88 9.31
CA TYR A 467 -50.95 -13.05 8.17
C TYR A 467 -49.44 -12.82 8.13
N ILE A 468 -48.82 -13.19 7.01
CA ILE A 468 -47.41 -13.00 6.70
C ILE A 468 -47.34 -12.09 5.47
N PRO A 469 -46.97 -10.80 5.61
CA PRO A 469 -46.91 -9.90 4.46
C PRO A 469 -45.81 -10.26 3.48
N ALA A 470 -45.92 -9.78 2.24
CA ALA A 470 -44.80 -9.76 1.30
C ALA A 470 -43.60 -9.05 1.93
N SER A 471 -42.38 -9.48 1.59
CA SER A 471 -41.12 -8.99 2.18
C SER A 471 -41.04 -9.13 3.71
N ALA A 472 -41.80 -10.04 4.32
CA ALA A 472 -41.62 -10.39 5.73
C ALA A 472 -40.39 -11.28 5.95
N VAL A 473 -40.07 -12.11 4.96
CA VAL A 473 -38.90 -13.00 4.93
C VAL A 473 -38.20 -12.89 3.57
N LYS A 474 -36.92 -13.25 3.53
CA LYS A 474 -36.08 -13.30 2.33
C LYS A 474 -35.14 -14.50 2.37
N ASP A 475 -34.60 -14.89 1.23
CA ASP A 475 -33.54 -15.92 1.16
C ASP A 475 -32.13 -15.35 1.48
N SER A 476 -31.09 -16.15 1.26
CA SER A 476 -29.69 -15.70 1.39
C SER A 476 -29.20 -14.82 0.25
N ALA A 477 -29.84 -14.88 -0.93
CA ALA A 477 -29.53 -14.06 -2.10
C ALA A 477 -30.19 -12.67 -2.06
N GLY A 478 -31.16 -12.47 -1.15
CA GLY A 478 -31.89 -11.23 -0.96
C GLY A 478 -33.28 -11.19 -1.61
N ASN A 479 -33.77 -12.28 -2.22
CA ASN A 479 -35.11 -12.28 -2.81
C ASN A 479 -36.17 -12.31 -1.69
N ASN A 480 -37.08 -11.34 -1.74
CA ASN A 480 -38.16 -11.23 -0.77
C ASN A 480 -39.31 -12.17 -1.10
N LEU A 481 -40.00 -12.69 -0.08
CA LEU A 481 -41.31 -13.33 -0.25
C LEU A 481 -42.22 -12.41 -1.10
N GLY A 482 -42.56 -12.85 -2.31
CA GLY A 482 -43.20 -11.99 -3.32
C GLY A 482 -44.65 -11.66 -3.00
N THR A 483 -45.40 -12.60 -2.42
CA THR A 483 -46.83 -12.45 -2.14
C THR A 483 -47.11 -12.75 -0.67
N ALA A 484 -47.99 -11.97 -0.06
CA ALA A 484 -48.44 -12.22 1.31
C ALA A 484 -49.10 -13.61 1.41
N TYR A 485 -48.86 -14.30 2.53
CA TYR A 485 -49.48 -15.57 2.86
C TYR A 485 -50.43 -15.42 4.03
N THR A 486 -51.64 -15.95 3.89
CA THR A 486 -52.63 -15.96 4.95
C THR A 486 -53.35 -17.31 5.00
N PHE A 487 -53.65 -17.76 6.21
CA PHE A 487 -54.45 -18.96 6.44
C PHE A 487 -55.17 -18.84 7.78
N ARG A 488 -56.25 -19.61 7.92
CA ARG A 488 -57.05 -19.69 9.13
C ARG A 488 -57.20 -21.11 9.63
N PHE A 489 -57.51 -21.28 10.90
CA PHE A 489 -57.81 -22.58 11.51
C PHE A 489 -58.75 -22.43 12.70
N VAL A 490 -59.38 -23.52 13.10
CA VAL A 490 -60.31 -23.60 14.24
C VAL A 490 -59.69 -24.45 15.34
N THR A 491 -59.64 -23.92 16.56
CA THR A 491 -59.13 -24.66 17.72
C THR A 491 -60.09 -25.76 18.18
N GLY A 492 -59.52 -26.84 18.71
CA GLY A 492 -60.27 -27.89 19.39
C GLY A 492 -60.63 -27.55 20.84
N THR A 493 -60.93 -28.60 21.61
CA THR A 493 -61.25 -28.55 23.04
C THR A 493 -60.14 -27.97 23.91
#